data_AF-I1X4T5-F1
#
_entry.id   AF-I1X4T5-F1
#
_cell.length_a   1.000
_cell.length_b   1.000
_cell.length_c   1.000
_cell.angle_alpha   90.00
_cell.angle_beta   90.00
_cell.angle_gamma   90.00
#
_symmetry.space_group_name_H-M   'P 1'
#
loop_
_entity.id
_entity.type
_entity.pdbx_description
1 polymer ?
#
loop_
_entity_poly.entity_id
_entity_poly.type
_entity_poly.pdbx_seq_one_letter_code
_entity_poly.pdbx_strand_id
1 'polypeptide(L)'
;MSEVKSRMIPDDTMSGCASSEPFALQVIDDSMEPEFKKDCIIVIDPSGLAVHGAYVIATVENGYIFRQLSLEDGRYYLQPLNEDYLHEKREIKLDAIEGVIIQQAAPNGRRKDRKKYTYTGPDAELN
;
A
#
# COMPACT_ATOMS: atom_id res chain seq x y z
N MET A 1 -21.40 -25.46 -51.56
CA MET A 1 -20.30 -24.50 -51.30
C MET A 1 -20.97 -23.12 -51.29
N SER A 2 -21.04 -22.39 -50.20
CA SER A 2 -19.93 -22.07 -49.30
C SER A 2 -20.37 -21.89 -47.85
N GLU A 3 -19.41 -22.17 -46.97
CA GLU A 3 -19.50 -22.22 -45.52
C GLU A 3 -19.93 -20.91 -44.83
N VAL A 4 -20.66 -21.13 -43.73
CA VAL A 4 -20.83 -20.26 -42.56
C VAL A 4 -19.48 -19.84 -41.97
N LYS A 5 -19.36 -18.57 -41.56
CA LYS A 5 -18.54 -18.23 -40.39
C LYS A 5 -19.09 -17.00 -39.66
N SER A 6 -20.12 -17.23 -38.85
CA SER A 6 -20.47 -16.36 -37.73
C SER A 6 -19.26 -16.29 -36.81
N ARG A 7 -18.55 -15.17 -36.83
CA ARG A 7 -17.46 -14.89 -35.90
C ARG A 7 -18.09 -14.40 -34.60
N MET A 8 -18.38 -15.35 -33.70
CA MET A 8 -18.51 -15.07 -32.28
C MET A 8 -17.22 -14.36 -31.83
N ILE A 9 -17.36 -13.10 -31.41
CA ILE A 9 -16.35 -12.41 -30.63
C ILE A 9 -16.60 -12.90 -29.20
N PRO A 10 -15.65 -13.58 -28.54
CA PRO A 10 -15.78 -13.83 -27.11
C PRO A 10 -15.81 -12.48 -26.41
N ASP A 11 -16.87 -12.27 -25.64
CA ASP A 11 -17.01 -11.19 -24.67
C ASP A 11 -15.81 -11.31 -23.71
N ASP A 12 -14.84 -10.41 -23.86
CA ASP A 12 -13.70 -10.28 -22.95
C ASP A 12 -14.25 -9.91 -21.58
N THR A 13 -14.61 -10.95 -20.84
CA THR A 13 -14.82 -10.94 -19.40
C THR A 13 -13.45 -10.73 -18.76
N MET A 14 -12.90 -9.52 -18.86
CA MET A 14 -11.81 -9.09 -17.99
C MET A 14 -12.42 -8.21 -16.90
N SER A 15 -12.84 -8.91 -15.86
CA SER A 15 -13.10 -8.49 -14.47
C SER A 15 -12.92 -7.00 -14.17
N GLY A 16 -13.99 -6.41 -13.64
CA GLY A 16 -14.13 -5.00 -13.29
C GLY A 16 -12.91 -4.40 -12.58
N CYS A 17 -12.30 -3.43 -13.24
CA CYS A 17 -11.37 -2.48 -12.63
C CYS A 17 -12.17 -1.34 -11.99
N ALA A 18 -12.95 -1.68 -10.96
CA ALA A 18 -13.43 -0.71 -9.98
C ALA A 18 -12.47 -0.65 -8.79
N SER A 19 -11.17 -0.83 -9.05
CA SER A 19 -10.11 -0.63 -8.06
C SER A 19 -9.89 0.88 -7.94
N SER A 20 -9.99 1.39 -6.71
CA SER A 20 -9.69 2.78 -6.39
C SER A 20 -8.30 3.13 -6.93
N GLU A 21 -8.22 4.17 -7.77
CA GLU A 21 -6.98 4.53 -8.43
C GLU A 21 -5.90 4.90 -7.40
N PRO A 22 -4.64 4.43 -7.57
CA PRO A 22 -3.55 4.82 -6.69
C PRO A 22 -3.30 6.32 -6.76
N PHE A 23 -2.99 6.93 -5.62
CA PHE A 23 -2.69 8.35 -5.51
C PHE A 23 -1.36 8.59 -4.78
N ALA A 24 -0.77 9.77 -4.97
CA ALA A 24 0.51 10.12 -4.38
C ALA A 24 0.38 11.19 -3.30
N LEU A 25 1.07 11.01 -2.17
CA LEU A 25 1.16 11.98 -1.08
C LEU A 25 2.62 12.30 -0.74
N GLN A 26 2.85 13.48 -0.17
CA GLN A 26 4.16 13.86 0.38
C GLN A 26 4.21 13.51 1.88
N VAL A 27 5.30 12.88 2.31
CA VAL A 27 5.58 12.57 3.71
C VAL A 27 6.03 13.84 4.43
N ILE A 28 5.35 14.19 5.52
CA ILE A 28 5.56 15.45 6.27
C ILE A 28 6.49 15.31 7.48
N ASP A 29 6.63 14.10 8.02
CA ASP A 29 7.40 13.79 9.23
C ASP A 29 8.54 12.79 8.97
N ASP A 30 9.35 12.56 9.99
CA ASP A 30 10.52 11.65 10.01
C ASP A 30 10.26 10.36 10.79
N SER A 31 9.00 10.08 11.18
CA SER A 31 8.64 8.91 11.99
C SER A 31 8.87 7.58 11.28
N MET A 32 9.01 7.63 9.95
CA MET A 32 9.25 6.49 9.07
C MET A 32 10.68 6.45 8.52
N GLU A 33 11.58 7.28 9.05
CA GLU A 33 13.02 7.18 8.78
C GLU A 33 13.61 5.92 9.46
N PRO A 34 14.63 5.28 8.86
CA PRO A 34 15.40 5.72 7.67
C PRO A 34 14.80 5.32 6.31
N GLU A 35 13.73 4.52 6.27
CA GLU A 35 13.21 3.96 5.03
C GLU A 35 12.49 5.02 4.17
N PHE A 36 11.66 5.85 4.82
CA PHE A 36 10.93 6.96 4.22
C PHE A 36 11.42 8.28 4.81
N LYS A 37 12.20 9.02 4.02
CA LYS A 37 12.68 10.33 4.43
C LYS A 37 11.57 11.37 4.41
N LYS A 38 11.71 12.37 5.27
CA LYS A 38 10.88 13.58 5.16
C LYS A 38 10.92 14.15 3.74
N ASP A 39 9.78 14.68 3.31
CA ASP A 39 9.52 15.26 1.98
C ASP A 39 9.53 14.26 0.82
N CYS A 40 9.67 12.95 1.07
CA CYS A 40 9.56 11.95 0.00
C CYS A 40 8.11 11.82 -0.47
N ILE A 41 7.93 11.38 -1.72
CA ILE A 41 6.60 11.14 -2.30
C ILE A 41 6.32 9.65 -2.22
N ILE A 42 5.20 9.28 -1.59
CA ILE A 42 4.70 7.91 -1.50
C ILE A 42 3.49 7.73 -2.41
N VAL A 43 3.36 6.57 -3.04
CA VAL A 43 2.19 6.18 -3.83
C VAL A 43 1.42 5.14 -3.03
N ILE A 44 0.14 5.42 -2.82
CA ILE A 44 -0.78 4.64 -2.01
C ILE A 44 -1.78 3.97 -2.93
N ASP A 45 -1.97 2.67 -2.73
CA ASP A 45 -2.99 1.86 -3.38
C ASP A 45 -4.08 1.53 -2.35
N PRO A 46 -5.30 2.10 -2.48
CA PRO A 46 -6.40 1.83 -1.55
C PRO A 46 -6.94 0.41 -1.67
N SER A 47 -6.70 -0.28 -2.79
CA SER A 47 -7.11 -1.65 -3.01
C SER A 47 -6.07 -2.69 -2.59
N GLY A 48 -4.89 -2.23 -2.15
CA GLY A 48 -3.80 -3.12 -1.78
C GLY A 48 -4.01 -3.82 -0.44
N LEU A 49 -3.31 -4.95 -0.27
CA LEU A 49 -3.49 -5.84 0.87
C LEU A 49 -2.72 -5.36 2.10
N ALA A 50 -3.45 -5.00 3.15
CA ALA A 50 -2.90 -4.63 4.46
C ALA A 50 -2.44 -5.87 5.23
N VAL A 51 -1.16 -6.23 5.09
CA VAL A 51 -0.54 -7.41 5.74
C VAL A 51 0.54 -6.99 6.73
N HIS A 52 0.98 -7.92 7.57
CA HIS A 52 2.11 -7.69 8.46
C HIS A 52 3.36 -7.22 7.70
N GLY A 53 4.01 -6.17 8.20
CA GLY A 53 5.17 -5.54 7.59
C GLY A 53 4.83 -4.52 6.50
N ALA A 54 3.56 -4.43 6.06
CA ALA A 54 3.16 -3.48 5.04
C ALA A 54 3.19 -2.05 5.55
N TYR A 55 3.52 -1.11 4.68
CA TYR A 55 3.42 0.31 4.97
C TYR A 55 2.02 0.79 4.60
N VAL A 56 1.34 1.48 5.52
CA VAL A 56 -0.06 1.84 5.36
C VAL A 56 -0.35 3.30 5.71
N ILE A 57 -1.36 3.86 5.05
CA ILE A 57 -2.07 5.05 5.53
C ILE A 57 -3.30 4.56 6.28
N ALA A 58 -3.52 5.11 7.47
CA ALA A 58 -4.71 4.85 8.26
C ALA A 58 -5.36 6.15 8.73
N THR A 59 -6.67 6.10 8.92
CA THR A 59 -7.44 7.19 9.51
C THR A 59 -7.45 7.05 11.03
N VAL A 60 -7.12 8.13 11.71
CA VAL A 60 -7.18 8.30 13.18
C VAL A 60 -7.96 9.57 13.52
N GLU A 61 -8.21 9.82 14.81
CA GLU A 61 -9.02 10.97 15.27
C GLU A 61 -8.54 12.34 14.71
N ASN A 62 -7.24 12.48 14.48
CA ASN A 62 -6.61 13.72 14.01
C ASN A 62 -6.33 13.75 12.50
N GLY A 63 -6.92 12.83 11.71
CA GLY A 63 -6.73 12.74 10.27
C GLY A 63 -5.97 11.48 9.84
N TYR A 64 -5.12 11.60 8.83
CA TYR A 64 -4.37 10.45 8.30
C TYR A 64 -3.01 10.31 8.99
N ILE A 65 -2.61 9.07 9.26
CA ILE A 65 -1.29 8.73 9.77
C ILE A 65 -0.62 7.71 8.85
N PHE A 66 0.69 7.87 8.65
CA PHE A 66 1.54 6.98 7.86
C PHE A 66 2.44 6.15 8.78
N ARG A 67 2.25 4.83 8.81
CA ARG A 67 3.02 3.90 9.67
C ARG A 67 3.19 2.52 9.03
N GLN A 68 4.04 1.69 9.62
CA GLN A 68 4.11 0.27 9.29
C GLN A 68 3.05 -0.51 10.08
N LEU A 69 2.38 -1.44 9.40
CA LEU A 69 1.44 -2.37 9.99
C LEU A 69 2.19 -3.56 10.60
N SER A 70 2.10 -3.75 11.91
CA SER A 70 2.56 -4.96 12.62
C SER A 70 1.36 -5.83 13.01
N LEU A 71 1.57 -7.13 13.16
CA LEU A 71 0.58 -8.13 13.57
C LEU A 71 1.20 -8.89 14.74
N GLU A 72 0.66 -8.68 15.92
CA GLU A 72 1.16 -9.25 17.18
C GLU A 72 -0.03 -9.84 17.93
N ASP A 73 0.08 -11.11 18.33
CA ASP A 73 -0.97 -11.84 19.06
C ASP A 73 -2.37 -11.75 18.41
N GLY A 74 -2.42 -11.73 17.07
CA GLY A 74 -3.66 -11.64 16.29
C GLY A 74 -4.26 -10.23 16.22
N ARG A 75 -3.55 -9.20 16.69
CA ARG A 75 -3.96 -7.79 16.64
C ARG A 75 -3.04 -6.98 15.76
N TYR A 76 -3.62 -6.02 15.06
CA TYR A 76 -2.87 -5.11 14.20
C TYR A 76 -2.41 -3.87 14.96
N TYR A 77 -1.18 -3.45 14.71
CA TYR A 77 -0.57 -2.27 15.30
C TYR A 77 0.00 -1.38 14.19
N LEU A 78 -0.12 -0.07 14.37
CA LEU A 78 0.66 0.91 13.61
C LEU A 78 1.91 1.23 14.41
N GLN A 79 3.08 1.00 13.81
CA GLN A 79 4.37 1.31 14.41
C GLN A 79 5.19 2.23 13.50
N PRO A 80 5.88 3.24 14.07
CA PRO A 80 6.92 3.94 13.34
C PRO A 80 8.13 3.04 13.10
N LEU A 81 8.95 3.42 12.14
CA LEU A 81 10.27 2.82 11.91
C LEU A 81 11.39 3.54 12.67
N ASN A 82 11.18 4.84 12.94
CA ASN A 82 12.16 5.65 13.62
C ASN A 82 12.16 5.33 15.12
N GLU A 83 13.34 5.03 15.66
CA GLU A 83 13.55 4.62 17.06
C GLU A 83 13.03 5.67 18.06
N ASP A 84 13.18 6.96 17.73
CA ASP A 84 12.72 8.06 18.58
C ASP A 84 11.20 8.08 18.75
N TYR A 85 10.46 7.49 17.81
CA TYR A 85 9.00 7.49 17.75
C TYR A 85 8.38 6.17 18.22
N LEU A 86 9.15 5.14 18.57
CA LEU A 86 8.62 3.80 18.89
C LEU A 86 7.52 3.79 19.96
N HIS A 87 7.57 4.76 20.88
CA HIS A 87 6.56 4.96 21.92
C HIS A 87 5.16 5.31 21.38
N GLU A 88 5.03 5.74 20.11
CA GLU A 88 3.76 6.07 19.46
C GLU A 88 3.03 4.85 18.87
N LYS A 89 3.64 3.66 18.96
CA LYS A 89 3.02 2.41 18.51
C LYS A 89 1.65 2.23 19.14
N ARG A 90 0.65 1.91 18.32
CA ARG A 90 -0.75 1.82 18.75
C ARG A 90 -1.51 0.73 18.02
N GLU A 91 -2.51 0.17 18.68
CA GLU A 91 -3.41 -0.81 18.08
C GLU A 91 -4.31 -0.12 17.03
N ILE A 92 -4.62 -0.83 15.94
CA ILE A 92 -5.48 -0.34 14.86
C ILE A 92 -6.40 -1.47 14.36
N LYS A 93 -7.53 -1.09 13.79
CA LYS A 93 -8.41 -2.01 13.06
C LYS A 93 -8.14 -1.91 11.56
N LEU A 94 -8.26 -3.02 10.85
CA LEU A 94 -8.07 -3.03 9.39
C LEU A 94 -9.04 -2.08 8.66
N ASP A 95 -10.25 -1.91 9.18
CA ASP A 95 -11.26 -0.99 8.60
C ASP A 95 -10.83 0.49 8.63
N ALA A 96 -9.84 0.84 9.46
CA ALA A 96 -9.28 2.19 9.50
C ALA A 96 -8.11 2.38 8.52
N ILE A 97 -7.70 1.33 7.80
CA ILE A 97 -6.63 1.39 6.80
C ILE A 97 -7.23 1.86 5.48
N GLU A 98 -6.66 2.93 4.95
CA GLU A 98 -7.14 3.60 3.73
C GLU A 98 -6.39 3.11 2.49
N GLY A 99 -5.20 2.56 2.69
CA GLY A 99 -4.40 1.99 1.61
C GLY A 99 -2.99 1.63 2.02
N VAL A 100 -2.31 0.91 1.14
CA VAL A 100 -0.94 0.46 1.33
C VAL A 100 0.01 1.24 0.43
N ILE A 101 1.22 1.51 0.89
CA ILE A 101 2.22 2.22 0.11
C ILE A 101 2.90 1.23 -0.83
N ILE A 102 2.74 1.41 -2.13
CA ILE A 102 3.30 0.54 -3.18
C ILE A 102 4.57 1.10 -3.82
N GLN A 103 4.86 2.38 -3.61
CA GLN A 103 6.05 3.03 -4.16
C GLN A 103 6.47 4.23 -3.31
N GLN A 104 7.77 4.52 -3.31
CA GLN A 104 8.29 5.82 -2.88
C GLN A 104 9.21 6.43 -3.94
N ALA A 105 9.32 7.75 -3.93
CA ALA A 105 10.28 8.53 -4.70
C ALA A 105 10.95 9.57 -3.80
N ALA A 106 12.27 9.71 -3.94
CA ALA A 106 13.01 10.74 -3.22
C ALA A 106 12.50 12.16 -3.55
N PRO A 107 12.68 13.16 -2.65
CA PRO A 107 12.21 14.54 -2.87
C PRO A 107 12.75 15.18 -4.15
N ASN A 108 13.93 14.75 -4.60
CA ASN A 108 14.57 15.22 -5.84
C ASN A 108 13.95 14.63 -7.13
N GLY A 109 12.94 13.75 -7.02
CA GLY A 109 12.21 13.15 -8.14
C GLY A 109 13.05 12.23 -9.03
N ARG A 110 14.28 11.85 -8.62
CA ARG A 110 15.17 11.05 -9.46
C ARG A 110 14.62 9.65 -9.64
N ARG A 111 14.45 9.23 -10.90
CA ARG A 111 13.91 7.92 -11.25
C ARG A 111 14.65 6.74 -10.61
N LYS A 112 15.96 6.88 -10.41
CA LYS A 112 16.84 5.87 -9.80
C LYS A 112 16.65 5.70 -8.29
N ASP A 113 16.07 6.70 -7.63
CA ASP A 113 15.88 6.72 -6.17
C ASP A 113 14.45 6.25 -5.80
N ARG A 114 13.74 5.64 -6.76
CA ARG A 114 12.40 5.08 -6.53
C ARG A 114 12.49 3.66 -6.03
N LYS A 115 11.79 3.37 -4.94
CA LYS A 115 11.59 1.99 -4.45
C LYS A 115 10.14 1.59 -4.68
N LYS A 116 9.92 0.32 -5.01
CA LYS A 116 8.60 -0.29 -5.07
C LYS A 116 8.47 -1.29 -3.93
N TYR A 117 7.28 -1.34 -3.37
CA TYR A 117 6.93 -2.28 -2.31
C TYR A 117 5.88 -3.23 -2.88
N THR A 118 6.09 -4.51 -2.67
CA THR A 118 5.14 -5.56 -3.05
C THR A 118 4.81 -6.32 -1.79
N TYR A 119 3.51 -6.45 -1.55
CA TYR A 119 3.00 -7.17 -0.39
C TYR A 119 2.37 -8.44 -0.88
N THR A 120 2.73 -9.52 -0.21
CA THR A 120 2.30 -10.85 -0.57
C THR A 120 1.57 -11.41 0.64
N GLY A 121 0.33 -11.83 0.44
CA GLY A 121 -0.43 -12.51 1.48
C GLY A 121 0.26 -13.83 1.86
N PRO A 122 -0.04 -14.40 3.04
CA PRO A 122 0.54 -15.65 3.51
C PRO A 122 0.30 -16.88 2.62
N ASP A 123 -0.43 -16.75 1.50
CA ASP A 123 -0.81 -17.84 0.60
C ASP A 123 -0.12 -17.83 -0.79
N ALA A 124 0.95 -17.07 -1.00
CA ALA A 124 1.59 -16.98 -2.33
C ALA A 124 2.75 -17.96 -2.59
N GLU A 125 3.08 -18.83 -1.65
CA GLU A 125 3.93 -19.99 -1.91
C GLU A 125 3.06 -21.24 -1.87
N LEU A 126 2.65 -21.73 -3.04
CA LEU A 126 2.45 -23.16 -3.37
C LEU A 126 1.98 -23.26 -4.84
N ASN A 127 2.93 -23.42 -5.75
CA ASN A 127 2.80 -24.23 -6.97
C ASN A 127 4.17 -24.77 -7.35
#